data_AF-A0A9E5EM60-F1
#
_entry.id   AF-A0A9E5EM60-F1
#
_cell.length_a   1.000
_cell.length_b   1.000
_cell.length_c   1.000
_cell.angle_alpha   90.00
_cell.angle_beta   90.00
_cell.angle_gamma   90.00
#
_symmetry.space_group_name_H-M   'P 1'
#
loop_
_entity.id
_entity.type
_entity.pdbx_description
1 polymer ?
#
loop_
_entity_poly.entity_id
_entity_poly.type
_entity_poly.pdbx_seq_one_letter_code
_entity_poly.pdbx_strand_id
1 'polypeptide(L)' 'PTRIGLAGELMKQLILFSLLIALMGFGVWSFFVASRYQALCELSYFSASTAELKHCDERLSELK' A
#
# COMPACT_ATOMS: atom_id res chain seq x y z
N PRO A 1 -13.86 -36.47 16.98
CA PRO A 1 -13.20 -35.25 16.47
C PRO A 1 -14.22 -34.23 15.96
N THR A 2 -14.43 -33.17 16.73
CA THR A 2 -15.48 -32.16 16.61
C THR A 2 -15.31 -31.30 15.35
N ARG A 3 -16.31 -31.31 14.44
CA ARG A 3 -16.35 -30.46 13.21
C ARG A 3 -16.13 -28.97 13.47
N ILE A 4 -16.40 -28.51 14.68
CA ILE A 4 -16.26 -27.11 15.13
C ILE A 4 -14.77 -26.66 15.13
N GLY A 5 -13.83 -27.58 15.42
CA GLY A 5 -12.40 -27.27 15.38
C GLY A 5 -11.86 -27.09 13.96
N LEU A 6 -12.41 -27.81 12.98
CA LEU A 6 -11.98 -27.74 11.58
C LEU A 6 -12.35 -26.40 10.93
N ALA A 7 -13.55 -25.88 11.23
CA ALA A 7 -14.02 -24.60 10.72
C ALA A 7 -13.20 -23.41 11.28
N GLY A 8 -12.78 -23.49 12.55
CA GLY A 8 -11.95 -22.45 13.18
C GLY A 8 -10.57 -22.32 12.56
N GLU A 9 -9.92 -23.44 12.26
CA GLU A 9 -8.60 -23.44 11.60
C GLU A 9 -8.67 -22.97 10.14
N LEU A 10 -9.75 -23.31 9.42
CA LEU A 10 -9.97 -22.86 8.05
C LEU A 10 -10.24 -21.34 7.99
N MET A 11 -10.97 -20.80 8.97
CA MET A 11 -11.23 -19.37 9.08
C MET A 11 -9.95 -18.59 9.42
N LYS A 12 -9.08 -19.12 10.30
CA LYS A 12 -7.75 -18.54 10.55
C LYS A 12 -6.89 -18.51 9.30
N GLN A 13 -6.85 -19.60 8.52
CA GLN A 13 -6.09 -19.62 7.27
C GLN A 13 -6.59 -18.57 6.27
N LEU A 14 -7.91 -18.42 6.11
CA LEU A 14 -8.49 -17.40 5.25
C LEU A 14 -8.12 -15.98 5.69
N ILE A 15 -8.14 -15.71 7.01
CA ILE A 15 -7.72 -14.43 7.57
C ILE A 15 -6.23 -14.18 7.32
N LEU A 16 -5.38 -15.20 7.47
CA LEU A 16 -3.95 -15.08 7.23
C LEU A 16 -3.64 -14.81 5.76
N PHE A 17 -4.31 -15.51 4.85
CA PHE A 17 -4.18 -15.32 3.42
C PHE A 17 -4.65 -13.94 2.97
N SER A 18 -5.79 -13.47 3.47
CA SER A 18 -6.28 -12.13 3.14
C SER A 18 -5.35 -11.03 3.64
N LEU A 19 -4.77 -11.21 4.84
CA LEU A 19 -3.78 -10.29 5.39
C LEU A 19 -2.51 -10.25 4.52
N LEU A 20 -2.02 -11.41 4.07
CA LEU A 20 -0.87 -11.50 3.18
C LEU A 20 -1.11 -10.81 1.84
N ILE A 21 -2.29 -11.01 1.25
CA ILE A 21 -2.67 -10.35 -0.01
C ILE A 21 -2.76 -8.84 0.18
N ALA A 22 -3.35 -8.39 1.29
CA ALA A 22 -3.44 -6.96 1.62
C ALA A 22 -2.04 -6.34 1.82
N LEU A 23 -1.13 -7.02 2.51
CA LEU A 23 0.25 -6.56 2.70
C LEU A 23 1.03 -6.49 1.38
N MET A 24 0.91 -7.50 0.53
CA MET A 24 1.52 -7.50 -0.80
C MET A 24 0.96 -6.37 -1.68
N GLY A 25 -0.36 -6.21 -1.70
CA GLY A 25 -1.02 -5.13 -2.43
C GLY A 25 -0.61 -3.75 -1.93
N PHE A 26 -0.54 -3.57 -0.61
CA PHE A 26 -0.07 -2.34 0.02
C PHE A 26 1.40 -2.05 -0.32
N GLY A 27 2.27 -3.06 -0.28
CA GLY A 27 3.67 -2.92 -0.66
C GLY A 27 3.86 -2.50 -2.12
N VAL A 28 3.16 -3.14 -3.06
CA VAL A 28 3.18 -2.78 -4.48
C VAL A 28 2.62 -1.38 -4.70
N TRP A 29 1.51 -1.04 -4.04
CA TRP A 29 0.91 0.29 -4.10
C TRP A 29 1.88 1.36 -3.59
N SER A 30 2.47 1.17 -2.41
CA SER A 30 3.45 2.09 -1.83
C SER A 30 4.67 2.26 -2.75
N PHE A 31 5.17 1.19 -3.37
CA PHE A 31 6.28 1.27 -4.31
C PHE A 31 5.91 2.06 -5.58
N PHE A 32 4.71 1.84 -6.11
CA PHE A 32 4.22 2.56 -7.29
C PHE A 32 4.02 4.05 -7.00
N VAL A 33 3.42 4.37 -5.86
CA VAL A 33 3.25 5.74 -5.39
C VAL A 33 4.62 6.41 -5.21
N ALA A 34 5.55 5.76 -4.50
CA ALA A 34 6.91 6.28 -4.32
C ALA A 34 7.63 6.51 -5.65
N SER A 35 7.52 5.58 -6.61
CA SER A 35 8.12 5.71 -7.94
C SER A 35 7.56 6.92 -8.71
N ARG A 36 6.26 7.21 -8.58
CA ARG A 36 5.63 8.37 -9.23
C ARG A 36 6.14 9.69 -8.63
N TYR A 37 6.23 9.78 -7.31
CA TYR A 37 6.77 10.97 -6.63
C TYR A 37 8.27 11.16 -6.89
N GLN A 38 9.05 10.07 -6.93
CA GLN A 38 10.47 10.13 -7.25
C GLN A 38 10.71 10.50 -8.73
N ALA A 39 9.87 10.02 -9.66
CA ALA A 39 10.00 10.37 -11.07
C ALA A 39 9.60 11.82 -11.40
N LEU A 40 8.65 12.40 -10.66
CA LEU A 40 8.18 13.77 -10.94
C LEU A 40 8.87 14.86 -10.10
N CYS A 41 9.28 14.55 -8.87
CA CYS A 41 9.89 15.54 -7.98
C CYS A 41 11.22 15.12 -7.36
N GLU A 42 11.79 13.96 -7.72
CA GLU A 42 13.01 13.40 -7.08
C GLU A 42 12.89 13.27 -5.55
N LEU A 43 11.65 13.24 -5.02
CA LEU A 43 11.38 13.18 -3.59
C LEU A 43 11.15 11.73 -3.15
N SER A 44 11.74 11.38 -2.00
CA SER A 44 11.46 10.12 -1.32
C SER A 44 10.13 10.22 -0.57
N TYR A 45 9.09 9.52 -1.02
CA TYR A 45 7.74 9.54 -0.42
C TYR A 45 7.72 9.29 1.10
N PHE A 46 8.67 8.50 1.62
CA PHE A 46 8.80 8.22 3.06
C PHE A 46 9.53 9.31 3.86
N SER A 47 10.28 10.18 3.19
CA SER A 47 11.08 11.25 3.81
C SER A 47 10.56 12.65 3.48
N ALA A 48 9.63 12.77 2.53
CA ALA A 48 9.08 14.05 2.09
C ALA A 48 8.07 14.57 3.13
N SER A 49 8.22 15.84 3.50
CA SER A 49 7.25 16.54 4.33
C SER A 49 5.91 16.65 3.61
N THR A 50 4.77 16.58 4.32
CA THR A 50 3.43 16.69 3.71
C THR A 50 3.25 17.95 2.85
N ALA A 51 3.99 19.01 3.15
CA ALA A 51 4.05 20.23 2.34
C ALA A 51 4.71 20.03 0.97
N GLU A 52 5.77 19.22 0.89
CA GLU A 52 6.48 18.92 -0.35
C GLU A 52 5.67 18.00 -1.27
N LEU A 53 4.94 17.04 -0.68
CA LEU A 53 3.99 16.22 -1.44
C LEU A 53 2.88 17.08 -2.07
N LYS A 54 2.37 18.09 -1.35
CA LYS A 54 1.30 18.96 -1.83
C LYS A 54 1.74 19.85 -2.99
N HIS A 55 2.95 20.42 -2.91
CA HIS A 55 3.51 21.18 -4.03
C HIS A 55 3.81 20.32 -5.26
N CYS A 56 4.20 19.07 -5.06
CA CYS A 56 4.39 18.12 -6.14
C CYS A 56 3.06 17.71 -6.78
N ASP A 57 2.00 17.55 -6.00
CA ASP A 57 0.63 17.24 -6.47
C ASP A 57 0.04 18.39 -7.30
N GLU A 58 0.24 19.64 -6.88
CA GLU A 58 -0.14 20.84 -7.66
C GLU A 58 0.54 20.87 -9.03
N ARG A 59 1.85 20.60 -9.10
CA ARG A 59 2.61 20.50 -10.36
C ARG A 59 2.08 19.38 -11.26
N LEU A 60 1.67 18.25 -10.68
CA LEU A 60 1.09 17.11 -11.38
C LEU A 60 -0.29 17.45 -11.96
N SER A 61 -1.05 18.30 -11.26
CA SER A 61 -2.37 18.76 -11.69
C SER A 61 -2.31 19.76 -12.85
N GLU A 62 -1.27 20.60 -12.94
CA GLU A 62 -1.06 21.51 -14.08
C GLU A 62 -0.62 20.79 -15.37
N LEU A 63 -0.03 19.60 -15.25
CA LEU A 63 0.42 18.77 -16.38
C LEU A 63 -0.70 17.90 -16.98
N LYS A 64 -1.91 17.91 -16.40
CA LYS A 64 -3.06 17.11 -16.82
C LYS A 64 -4.13 17.98 -17.47
#